data_AF-A0A2D6SUC6-F1
#
_entry.id   AF-A0A2D6SUC6-F1
#
_cell.length_a   1.000
_cell.length_b   1.000
_cell.length_c   1.000
_cell.angle_alpha   90.00
_cell.angle_beta   90.00
_cell.angle_gamma   90.00
#
_symmetry.space_group_name_H-M   'P 1'
#
loop_
_entity.id
_entity.type
_entity.pdbx_description
1 polymer ?
#
loop_
_entity_poly.entity_id
_entity_poly.type
_entity_poly.pdbx_seq_one_letter_code
_entity_poly.pdbx_strand_id
1 'polypeptide(L)'
;MRVAAINDSYLGLVAYADFSWLNHLVGENDAVTSVQLQVDPRPGATDTFYRSLKDLPAVQGVAAIRSQKDQLMEVFVEQMLVSIVIVIVFAAVIFFGSILNSSLISLEERKQQVATFRVLGYSAHDVGMIFLRESLVVNLLGTLLGLPLGYLAALKIGELYSSELFRMPFVIGAASWWSTGILAILFALVAHLPVQRIINRLNWVETLNIKE
;
A
#
# COMPACT_ATOMS: atom_id res chain seq x y z
N MET A 1 5.23 -38.78 23.66
CA MET A 1 5.18 -37.31 23.83
C MET A 1 3.78 -36.84 23.47
N ARG A 2 3.14 -36.00 24.29
CA ARG A 2 1.78 -35.51 24.02
C ARG A 2 1.89 -34.01 23.73
N VAL A 3 1.44 -33.59 22.56
CA VAL A 3 1.41 -32.16 22.19
C VAL A 3 0.41 -31.47 23.11
N ALA A 4 0.86 -30.50 23.91
CA ALA A 4 0.01 -29.77 24.84
C ALA A 4 -0.83 -28.69 24.14
N ALA A 5 -0.23 -27.97 23.20
CA ALA A 5 -0.86 -26.94 22.40
C ALA A 5 -0.07 -26.71 21.10
N ILE A 6 -0.74 -26.13 20.09
CA ILE A 6 -0.11 -25.66 18.85
C ILE A 6 -0.28 -24.15 18.84
N ASN A 7 0.82 -23.42 18.63
CA ASN A 7 0.84 -21.96 18.52
C ASN A 7 1.22 -21.58 17.09
N ASP A 8 0.46 -20.66 16.49
CA ASP A 8 0.79 -20.09 15.19
C ASP A 8 1.91 -19.04 15.37
N SER A 9 3.16 -19.49 15.20
CA SER A 9 4.32 -18.59 15.15
C SER A 9 4.46 -18.00 13.75
N TYR A 10 4.68 -16.68 13.68
CA TYR A 10 4.96 -15.97 12.43
C TYR A 10 6.44 -16.04 12.01
N LEU A 11 7.30 -16.54 12.90
CA LEU A 11 8.75 -16.66 12.74
C LEU A 11 9.20 -18.09 13.00
N GLY A 12 9.58 -18.79 11.93
CA GLY A 12 10.19 -20.12 11.96
C GLY A 12 9.37 -21.25 12.62
N LEU A 13 9.99 -22.43 12.69
CA LEU A 13 9.47 -23.60 13.42
C LEU A 13 10.09 -23.61 14.82
N VAL A 14 9.32 -23.23 15.83
CA VAL A 14 9.77 -23.22 17.23
C VAL A 14 8.94 -24.21 18.04
N ALA A 15 9.62 -25.10 18.74
CA ALA A 15 9.00 -26.00 19.71
C ALA A 15 9.36 -25.56 21.13
N TYR A 16 8.36 -25.50 22.00
CA TYR A 16 8.55 -25.19 23.41
C TYR A 16 8.30 -26.45 24.23
N ALA A 17 9.21 -26.72 25.17
CA ALA A 17 9.10 -27.82 26.13
C ALA A 17 9.66 -27.38 27.48
N ASP A 18 9.41 -28.19 28.51
CA ASP A 18 9.92 -27.92 29.85
C ASP A 18 11.46 -27.89 29.86
N PHE A 19 12.02 -26.92 30.60
CA PHE A 19 13.47 -26.70 30.67
C PHE A 19 14.23 -27.93 31.17
N SER A 20 13.72 -28.57 32.22
CA SER A 20 14.36 -29.76 32.79
C SER A 20 14.36 -30.91 31.79
N TRP A 21 13.28 -31.07 31.03
CA TRP A 21 13.15 -32.10 30.00
C TRP A 21 14.08 -31.85 28.81
N LEU A 22 14.18 -30.61 28.33
CA LEU A 22 15.07 -30.23 27.22
C LEU A 22 16.54 -30.47 27.58
N ASN A 23 16.96 -30.10 28.79
CA ASN A 23 18.33 -30.33 29.27
C ASN A 23 18.68 -31.83 29.30
N HIS A 24 17.79 -32.67 29.82
CA HIS A 24 17.99 -34.13 29.79
C HIS A 24 18.05 -34.70 28.38
N LEU A 25 17.29 -34.14 27.43
CA LEU A 25 17.28 -34.61 26.04
C LEU A 25 18.56 -34.23 25.29
N VAL A 26 19.05 -33.00 25.49
CA VAL A 26 20.26 -32.49 24.82
C VAL A 26 21.53 -33.02 25.48
N GLY A 27 21.45 -33.52 26.71
CA GLY A 27 22.59 -34.05 27.46
C GLY A 27 23.42 -32.95 28.15
N GLU A 28 22.83 -31.77 28.37
CA GLU A 28 23.44 -30.66 29.09
C GLU A 28 22.84 -30.55 30.50
N ASN A 29 23.68 -30.24 31.50
CA ASN A 29 23.24 -30.02 32.88
C ASN A 29 23.08 -28.52 33.15
N ASP A 30 21.83 -28.07 33.27
CA ASP A 30 21.47 -26.69 33.64
C ASP A 30 22.09 -25.58 32.77
N ALA A 31 22.33 -25.86 31.49
CA ALA A 31 22.81 -24.86 30.55
C ALA A 31 21.69 -23.86 30.19
N VAL A 32 21.94 -22.58 30.45
CA VAL A 32 21.01 -21.49 30.09
C VAL A 32 21.65 -20.62 29.02
N THR A 33 21.13 -20.67 27.80
CA THR A 33 21.64 -19.86 26.68
C THR A 33 21.12 -18.42 26.74
N SER A 34 19.87 -18.21 27.16
CA SER A 34 19.27 -16.88 27.22
C SER A 34 18.18 -16.80 28.29
N VAL A 35 18.05 -15.63 28.90
CA VAL A 35 16.97 -15.31 29.85
C VAL A 35 16.20 -14.11 29.31
N GLN A 36 14.89 -14.28 29.13
CA GLN A 36 14.01 -13.19 28.72
C GLN A 36 13.34 -12.59 29.95
N LEU A 37 13.52 -11.28 30.14
CA LEU A 37 12.95 -10.54 31.27
C LEU A 37 11.94 -9.53 30.75
N GLN A 38 10.74 -9.54 31.34
CA GLN A 38 9.75 -8.49 31.09
C GLN A 38 10.07 -7.30 32.00
N VAL A 39 10.38 -6.15 31.38
CA VAL A 39 10.74 -4.91 32.09
C VAL A 39 9.54 -3.96 32.10
N ASP A 40 9.39 -3.17 33.17
CA ASP A 40 8.35 -2.14 33.29
C ASP A 40 8.47 -1.13 32.12
N PRO A 41 7.38 -0.85 31.38
CA PRO A 41 7.39 0.03 30.20
C PRO A 41 7.64 1.51 30.50
N ARG A 42 7.82 1.93 31.76
CA ARG A 42 8.09 3.33 32.11
C ARG A 42 9.36 3.88 31.43
N PRO A 43 9.29 5.04 30.74
CA PRO A 43 10.46 5.71 30.17
C PRO A 43 11.53 5.98 31.24
N GLY A 44 12.77 5.56 30.98
CA GLY A 44 13.93 5.78 31.87
C GLY A 44 14.26 4.65 32.86
N ALA A 45 13.31 3.83 33.26
CA ALA A 45 13.57 2.66 34.12
C ALA A 45 14.25 1.51 33.35
N THR A 46 13.98 1.41 32.05
CA THR A 46 14.59 0.39 31.18
C THR A 46 16.07 0.67 30.92
N ASP A 47 16.45 1.94 30.69
CA ASP A 47 17.84 2.31 30.37
C ASP A 47 18.78 2.15 31.57
N THR A 48 18.30 2.48 32.77
CA THR A 48 19.06 2.29 34.01
C THR A 48 19.24 0.81 34.30
N PHE A 49 18.18 0.01 34.18
CA PHE A 49 18.25 -1.45 34.32
C PHE A 49 19.17 -2.11 33.28
N TYR A 50 19.13 -1.65 32.03
CA TYR A 50 19.98 -2.14 30.95
C TYR A 50 21.48 -1.86 31.20
N ARG A 51 21.80 -0.69 31.75
CA ARG A 51 23.18 -0.35 32.15
C ARG A 51 23.64 -1.24 33.30
N SER A 52 22.82 -1.42 34.33
CA SER A 52 23.16 -2.31 35.46
C SER A 52 23.38 -3.77 35.03
N LEU A 53 22.68 -4.25 33.99
CA LEU A 53 22.89 -5.59 33.44
C LEU A 53 24.19 -5.72 32.63
N LYS A 54 24.64 -4.63 31.97
CA LYS A 54 25.90 -4.62 31.21
C LYS A 54 27.15 -4.66 32.11
N ASP A 55 27.03 -4.19 33.34
CA ASP A 55 28.14 -4.16 34.29
C ASP A 55 28.34 -5.51 35.00
N LEU A 56 27.47 -6.50 34.77
CA LEU A 56 27.60 -7.84 35.35
C LEU A 56 28.58 -8.70 34.53
N PRO A 57 29.69 -9.18 35.14
CA PRO A 57 30.72 -9.95 34.42
C PRO A 57 30.24 -11.33 33.92
N ALA A 58 29.09 -11.81 34.42
CA ALA A 58 28.47 -13.06 33.96
C ALA A 58 27.62 -12.90 32.69
N VAL A 59 27.35 -11.67 32.25
CA VAL A 59 26.48 -11.39 31.10
C VAL A 59 27.33 -11.00 29.88
N GLN A 60 27.47 -11.91 28.92
CA GLN A 60 28.26 -11.67 27.71
C GLN A 60 27.57 -10.70 26.73
N GLY A 61 26.25 -10.54 26.83
CA GLY A 61 25.49 -9.62 25.98
C GLY A 61 24.09 -9.41 26.50
N VAL A 62 23.66 -8.15 26.52
CA VAL A 62 22.25 -7.79 26.72
C VAL A 62 21.73 -7.34 25.36
N ALA A 63 20.64 -7.94 24.91
CA ALA A 63 19.93 -7.53 23.71
C ALA A 63 18.58 -6.93 24.11
N ALA A 64 18.39 -5.63 23.87
CA ALA A 64 17.08 -5.02 23.99
C ALA A 64 16.21 -5.46 22.80
N ILE A 65 15.40 -6.50 22.99
CA ILE A 65 14.47 -7.01 21.98
C ILE A 65 13.53 -5.87 21.50
N ARG A 66 13.18 -4.93 22.38
CA ARG A 66 12.39 -3.74 22.04
C ARG A 66 13.08 -2.85 21.00
N SER A 67 14.35 -2.48 21.19
CA SER A 67 15.05 -1.60 20.25
C SER A 67 15.30 -2.27 18.90
N GLN A 68 15.55 -3.58 18.89
CA GLN A 68 15.64 -4.34 17.63
C GLN A 68 14.29 -4.41 16.92
N LYS A 69 13.19 -4.61 17.67
CA LYS A 69 11.83 -4.59 17.10
C LYS A 69 11.49 -3.21 16.53
N ASP A 70 11.79 -2.15 17.26
CA ASP A 70 11.49 -0.78 16.82
C ASP A 70 12.28 -0.41 15.57
N GLN A 71 13.58 -0.75 15.52
CA GLN A 71 14.43 -0.54 14.34
C GLN A 71 14.01 -1.38 13.13
N LEU A 72 13.71 -2.67 13.35
CA LEU A 72 13.20 -3.54 12.28
C LEU A 72 11.88 -3.01 11.75
N MET A 73 10.98 -2.59 12.63
CA MET A 73 9.67 -2.05 12.24
C MET A 73 9.82 -0.72 11.50
N GLU A 74 10.68 0.19 11.96
CA GLU A 74 10.93 1.48 11.32
C GLU A 74 11.52 1.30 9.91
N VAL A 75 12.58 0.50 9.76
CA VAL A 75 13.21 0.25 8.46
C VAL A 75 12.28 -0.49 7.50
N PHE A 76 11.55 -1.52 7.96
CA PHE A 76 10.61 -2.23 7.10
C PHE A 76 9.44 -1.35 6.67
N VAL A 77 8.86 -0.56 7.60
CA VAL A 77 7.72 0.29 7.31
C VAL A 77 8.12 1.44 6.39
N GLU A 78 9.23 2.13 6.64
CA GLU A 78 9.71 3.20 5.77
C GLU A 78 10.00 2.68 4.36
N GLN A 79 10.73 1.57 4.24
CA GLN A 79 11.06 1.00 2.94
C GLN A 79 9.82 0.58 2.15
N MET A 80 8.83 -0.03 2.81
CA MET A 80 7.55 -0.37 2.18
C MET A 80 6.77 0.87 1.77
N LEU A 81 6.69 1.90 2.62
CA LEU A 81 5.98 3.14 2.30
C LEU A 81 6.57 3.84 1.08
N VAL A 82 7.89 3.93 0.99
CA VAL A 82 8.58 4.52 -0.18
C VAL A 82 8.23 3.74 -1.44
N SER A 83 8.30 2.40 -1.39
CA SER A 83 7.95 1.56 -2.55
C SER A 83 6.49 1.74 -2.98
N ILE A 84 5.55 1.76 -2.03
CA ILE A 84 4.13 1.98 -2.29
C ILE A 84 3.90 3.34 -2.96
N VAL A 85 4.51 4.41 -2.45
CA VAL A 85 4.37 5.76 -3.01
C VAL A 85 4.88 5.80 -4.45
N ILE A 86 6.03 5.19 -4.73
CA ILE A 86 6.59 5.12 -6.10
C ILE A 86 5.58 4.45 -7.05
N VAL A 87 5.03 3.29 -6.67
CA VAL A 87 4.05 2.55 -7.49
C VAL A 87 2.79 3.38 -7.72
N ILE A 88 2.30 4.08 -6.69
CA ILE A 88 1.14 4.98 -6.80
C ILE A 88 1.41 6.11 -7.79
N VAL A 89 2.60 6.71 -7.75
CA VAL A 89 2.98 7.79 -8.68
C VAL A 89 3.03 7.28 -10.13
N PHE A 90 3.66 6.12 -10.37
CA PHE A 90 3.67 5.51 -11.71
C PHE A 90 2.26 5.18 -12.21
N ALA A 91 1.43 4.60 -11.34
CA ALA A 91 0.03 4.31 -11.67
C ALA A 91 -0.73 5.60 -12.03
N ALA A 92 -0.51 6.69 -11.28
CA ALA A 92 -1.12 7.99 -11.56
C ALA A 92 -0.69 8.53 -12.93
N VAL A 93 0.61 8.48 -13.27
CA VAL A 93 1.11 8.95 -14.57
C VAL A 93 0.50 8.17 -15.73
N ILE A 94 0.46 6.84 -15.64
CA ILE A 94 -0.13 5.97 -16.66
C ILE A 94 -1.62 6.27 -16.81
N PHE A 95 -2.32 6.42 -15.68
CA PHE A 95 -3.75 6.73 -15.64
C PHE A 95 -4.06 8.09 -16.28
N PHE A 96 -3.30 9.13 -15.95
CA PHE A 96 -3.44 10.45 -16.57
C PHE A 96 -3.18 10.40 -18.07
N GLY A 97 -2.11 9.71 -18.50
CA GLY A 97 -1.81 9.53 -19.93
C GLY A 97 -2.94 8.83 -20.68
N SER A 98 -3.52 7.78 -20.09
CA SER A 98 -4.65 7.04 -20.67
C SER A 98 -5.90 7.91 -20.83
N ILE A 99 -6.28 8.66 -19.79
CA ILE A 99 -7.45 9.56 -19.84
C ILE A 99 -7.25 10.68 -20.86
N LEU A 100 -6.06 11.27 -20.91
CA LEU A 100 -5.75 12.31 -21.88
C LEU A 100 -5.86 11.78 -23.30
N ASN A 101 -5.26 10.62 -23.57
CA ASN A 101 -5.32 10.00 -24.89
C ASN A 101 -6.77 9.69 -25.29
N SER A 102 -7.55 9.09 -24.39
CA SER A 102 -8.96 8.77 -24.64
C SER A 102 -9.82 10.02 -24.87
N SER A 103 -9.59 11.09 -24.09
CA SER A 103 -10.31 12.36 -24.23
C SER A 103 -9.96 13.05 -25.54
N LEU A 104 -8.69 13.03 -25.95
CA LEU A 104 -8.24 13.60 -27.22
C LEU A 104 -8.88 12.90 -28.42
N ILE A 105 -8.89 11.56 -28.41
CA ILE A 105 -9.56 10.76 -29.46
C ILE A 105 -11.05 11.09 -29.49
N SER A 106 -11.72 11.09 -28.34
CA SER A 106 -13.16 11.38 -28.27
C SER A 106 -13.50 12.80 -28.72
N LEU A 107 -12.64 13.78 -28.40
CA LEU A 107 -12.77 15.15 -28.88
C LEU A 107 -12.60 15.20 -30.40
N GLU A 108 -11.62 14.50 -30.96
CA GLU A 108 -11.35 14.43 -32.38
C GLU A 108 -12.51 13.85 -33.19
N GLU A 109 -13.07 12.74 -32.73
CA GLU A 109 -14.23 12.09 -33.35
C GLU A 109 -15.49 12.96 -33.30
N ARG A 110 -15.65 13.77 -32.24
CA ARG A 110 -16.88 14.55 -31.98
C ARG A 110 -16.69 16.05 -32.16
N LYS A 111 -15.63 16.51 -32.84
CA LYS A 111 -15.32 17.95 -33.08
C LYS A 111 -16.53 18.72 -33.61
N GLN A 112 -17.26 18.14 -34.58
CA GLN A 112 -18.45 18.79 -35.16
C GLN A 112 -19.60 18.91 -34.16
N GLN A 113 -19.84 17.90 -33.33
CA GLN A 113 -20.89 17.93 -32.31
C GLN A 113 -20.59 19.00 -31.25
N VAL A 114 -19.33 19.12 -30.84
CA VAL A 114 -18.88 20.16 -29.90
C VAL A 114 -19.01 21.56 -30.49
N ALA A 115 -18.70 21.73 -31.78
CA ALA A 115 -18.91 22.99 -32.49
C ALA A 115 -20.40 23.38 -32.52
N THR A 116 -21.31 22.44 -32.78
CA THR A 116 -22.76 22.68 -32.71
C THR A 116 -23.21 23.11 -31.32
N PHE A 117 -22.74 22.45 -30.25
CA PHE A 117 -23.07 22.86 -28.89
C PHE A 117 -22.60 24.29 -28.57
N ARG A 118 -21.41 24.68 -29.03
CA ARG A 118 -20.92 26.06 -28.86
C ARG A 118 -21.76 27.08 -29.63
N VAL A 119 -22.22 26.76 -30.84
CA VAL A 119 -23.11 27.64 -31.62
C VAL A 119 -24.47 27.80 -30.94
N LEU A 120 -24.95 26.76 -30.24
CA LEU A 120 -26.16 26.80 -29.42
C LEU A 120 -25.98 27.57 -28.09
N GLY A 121 -24.79 28.11 -27.82
CA GLY A 121 -24.51 28.93 -26.64
C GLY A 121 -24.03 28.16 -25.42
N TYR A 122 -23.74 26.86 -25.53
CA TYR A 122 -23.18 26.10 -24.41
C TYR A 122 -21.75 26.55 -24.11
N SER A 123 -21.44 26.66 -22.82
CA SER A 123 -20.09 27.03 -22.37
C SER A 123 -19.12 25.87 -22.54
N ALA A 124 -17.81 26.19 -22.64
CA ALA A 124 -16.76 25.18 -22.65
C ALA A 124 -16.81 24.26 -21.41
N HIS A 125 -17.33 24.79 -20.30
CA HIS A 125 -17.51 24.05 -19.07
C HIS A 125 -18.60 23.00 -19.17
N ASP A 126 -19.73 23.32 -19.81
CA ASP A 126 -20.85 22.38 -19.97
C ASP A 126 -20.46 21.20 -20.87
N VAL A 127 -19.71 21.48 -21.94
CA VAL A 127 -19.15 20.45 -22.82
C VAL A 127 -18.16 19.57 -22.04
N GLY A 128 -17.25 20.18 -21.27
CA GLY A 128 -16.30 19.44 -20.44
C GLY A 128 -16.95 18.54 -19.39
N MET A 129 -18.09 18.98 -18.82
CA MET A 129 -18.87 18.20 -17.86
C MET A 129 -19.47 16.93 -18.48
N ILE A 130 -19.80 16.94 -19.78
CA ILE A 130 -20.27 15.74 -20.49
C ILE A 130 -19.14 14.71 -20.57
N PHE A 131 -17.95 15.12 -21.01
CA PHE A 131 -16.77 14.24 -21.08
C PHE A 131 -16.33 13.75 -19.69
N LEU A 132 -16.50 14.57 -18.65
CA LEU A 132 -16.26 14.17 -17.27
C LEU A 132 -17.18 13.01 -16.87
N ARG A 133 -18.48 13.10 -17.18
CA ARG A 133 -19.44 12.03 -16.85
C ARG A 133 -19.12 10.73 -17.58
N GLU A 134 -18.76 10.81 -18.86
CA GLU A 134 -18.33 9.64 -19.65
C GLU A 134 -17.08 8.99 -19.03
N SER A 135 -16.07 9.81 -18.71
CA SER A 135 -14.86 9.36 -18.03
C SER A 135 -15.13 8.78 -16.64
N LEU A 136 -16.05 9.36 -15.88
CA LEU A 136 -16.43 8.87 -14.55
C LEU A 136 -17.09 7.50 -14.62
N VAL A 137 -17.95 7.24 -15.61
CA VAL A 137 -18.58 5.93 -15.80
C VAL A 137 -17.52 4.88 -16.11
N VAL A 138 -16.60 5.17 -17.03
CA VAL A 138 -15.50 4.25 -17.36
C VAL A 138 -14.61 4.01 -16.15
N ASN A 139 -14.27 5.05 -15.39
CA ASN A 139 -13.46 4.93 -14.16
C ASN A 139 -14.16 4.12 -13.08
N LEU A 140 -15.47 4.30 -12.91
CA LEU A 140 -16.26 3.56 -11.93
C LEU A 140 -16.26 2.06 -12.27
N LEU A 141 -16.50 1.71 -13.53
CA LEU A 141 -16.44 0.33 -14.01
C LEU A 141 -15.02 -0.26 -13.87
N GLY A 142 -14.00 0.51 -14.24
CA GLY A 142 -12.60 0.11 -14.08
C GLY A 142 -12.22 -0.13 -12.62
N THR A 143 -12.68 0.73 -11.71
CA THR A 143 -12.45 0.58 -10.26
C THR A 143 -13.20 -0.62 -9.70
N LEU A 144 -14.46 -0.82 -10.12
CA LEU A 144 -15.29 -1.93 -9.67
C LEU A 144 -14.70 -3.29 -10.07
N LEU A 145 -14.09 -3.40 -11.25
CA LEU A 145 -13.42 -4.60 -11.71
C LEU A 145 -11.97 -4.71 -11.20
N GLY A 146 -11.27 -3.59 -11.08
CA GLY A 146 -9.88 -3.52 -10.64
C GLY A 146 -9.70 -3.84 -9.17
N LEU A 147 -10.63 -3.45 -8.30
CA LEU A 147 -10.57 -3.74 -6.85
C LEU A 147 -10.53 -5.25 -6.54
N PRO A 148 -11.47 -6.08 -7.04
CA PRO A 148 -11.40 -7.53 -6.86
C PRO A 148 -10.14 -8.16 -7.45
N LEU A 149 -9.72 -7.72 -8.64
CA LEU A 149 -8.53 -8.25 -9.30
C LEU A 149 -7.24 -7.91 -8.53
N GLY A 150 -7.13 -6.67 -8.04
CA GLY A 150 -6.03 -6.23 -7.18
C GLY A 150 -5.99 -6.99 -5.86
N TYR A 151 -7.16 -7.23 -5.26
CA TYR A 151 -7.27 -8.06 -4.05
C TYR A 151 -6.78 -9.49 -4.29
N LEU A 152 -7.22 -10.13 -5.37
CA LEU A 152 -6.80 -11.49 -5.73
C LEU A 152 -5.30 -11.56 -6.05
N ALA A 153 -4.77 -10.58 -6.77
CA ALA A 153 -3.34 -10.50 -7.06
C ALA A 153 -2.52 -10.36 -5.78
N ALA A 154 -2.96 -9.48 -4.87
CA ALA A 154 -2.29 -9.26 -3.59
C ALA A 154 -2.36 -10.49 -2.67
N LEU A 155 -3.48 -11.22 -2.66
CA LEU A 155 -3.58 -12.53 -1.98
C LEU A 155 -2.58 -13.54 -2.54
N LYS A 156 -2.51 -13.66 -3.88
CA LYS A 156 -1.59 -14.61 -4.53
C LYS A 156 -0.13 -14.24 -4.29
N ILE A 157 0.21 -12.96 -4.36
CA ILE A 157 1.55 -12.48 -4.01
C ILE A 157 1.84 -12.82 -2.53
N GLY A 158 0.89 -12.61 -1.62
CA GLY A 158 1.04 -12.99 -0.21
C GLY A 158 1.34 -14.49 -0.01
N GLU A 159 0.65 -15.37 -0.75
CA GLU A 159 0.92 -16.81 -0.74
C GLU A 159 2.33 -17.12 -1.28
N LEU A 160 2.76 -16.49 -2.39
CA LEU A 160 4.08 -16.71 -2.98
C LEU A 160 5.23 -16.26 -2.06
N TYR A 161 5.02 -15.19 -1.29
CA TYR A 161 6.02 -14.69 -0.33
C TYR A 161 5.99 -15.42 1.02
N SER A 162 4.95 -16.22 1.30
CA SER A 162 4.89 -17.07 2.49
C SER A 162 5.87 -18.24 2.33
N SER A 163 7.08 -18.07 2.83
CA SER A 163 8.12 -19.12 2.87
C SER A 163 8.17 -19.73 4.27
N GLU A 164 8.78 -20.92 4.42
CA GLU A 164 8.87 -21.67 5.68
C GLU A 164 9.46 -20.87 6.86
N LEU A 165 10.17 -19.76 6.59
CA LEU A 165 10.74 -18.89 7.62
C LEU A 165 9.88 -17.66 7.98
N PHE A 166 8.97 -17.21 7.11
CA PHE A 166 8.16 -16.00 7.31
C PHE A 166 6.71 -16.18 6.82
N ARG A 167 5.77 -16.20 7.76
CA ARG A 167 4.34 -16.04 7.46
C ARG A 167 3.97 -14.56 7.65
N MET A 168 3.87 -13.80 6.57
CA MET A 168 3.27 -12.46 6.59
C MET A 168 1.73 -12.61 6.51
N PRO A 169 0.98 -12.36 7.59
CA PRO A 169 -0.48 -12.42 7.51
C PRO A 169 -0.99 -11.29 6.62
N PHE A 170 -1.61 -11.66 5.50
CA PHE A 170 -2.22 -10.70 4.58
C PHE A 170 -3.54 -10.18 5.18
N VAL A 171 -3.45 -9.12 5.98
CA VAL A 171 -4.62 -8.47 6.59
C VAL A 171 -4.89 -7.13 5.91
N ILE A 172 -5.88 -7.10 5.02
CA ILE A 172 -6.40 -5.84 4.49
C ILE A 172 -7.46 -5.32 5.47
N GLY A 173 -7.12 -4.26 6.20
CA GLY A 173 -8.07 -3.56 7.05
C GLY A 173 -9.11 -2.76 6.24
N ALA A 174 -10.26 -2.48 6.85
CA ALA A 174 -11.30 -1.64 6.24
C ALA A 174 -10.78 -0.26 5.80
N ALA A 175 -9.76 0.28 6.50
CA ALA A 175 -9.12 1.54 6.16
C ALA A 175 -8.46 1.52 4.76
N SER A 176 -7.90 0.38 4.33
CA SER A 176 -7.27 0.23 3.01
C SER A 176 -8.29 0.25 1.86
N TRP A 177 -9.49 -0.28 2.10
CA TRP A 177 -10.58 -0.21 1.13
C TRP A 177 -11.07 1.22 0.96
N TRP A 178 -11.29 1.93 2.06
CA TRP A 178 -11.70 3.34 2.02
C TRP A 178 -10.62 4.24 1.40
N SER A 179 -9.36 4.06 1.77
CA SER A 179 -8.26 4.85 1.20
C SER A 179 -8.10 4.61 -0.30
N THR A 180 -8.27 3.37 -0.78
CA THR A 180 -8.24 3.04 -2.22
C THR A 180 -9.40 3.69 -2.96
N GLY A 181 -10.61 3.63 -2.40
CA GLY A 181 -11.80 4.28 -2.99
C GLY A 181 -11.63 5.81 -3.08
N ILE A 182 -11.15 6.44 -2.01
CA ILE A 182 -10.87 7.89 -1.98
C ILE A 182 -9.80 8.24 -3.00
N LEU A 183 -8.70 7.47 -3.06
CA LEU A 183 -7.60 7.72 -3.98
C LEU A 183 -8.04 7.58 -5.45
N ALA A 184 -8.89 6.59 -5.77
CA ALA A 184 -9.45 6.42 -7.10
C ALA A 184 -10.32 7.61 -7.53
N ILE A 185 -11.19 8.10 -6.64
CA ILE A 185 -12.00 9.30 -6.90
C ILE A 185 -11.09 10.52 -7.07
N LEU A 186 -10.10 10.69 -6.20
CA LEU A 186 -9.16 11.81 -6.26
C LEU A 186 -8.37 11.80 -7.57
N PHE A 187 -7.88 10.63 -8.02
CA PHE A 187 -7.22 10.50 -9.33
C PHE A 187 -8.14 10.84 -10.49
N ALA A 188 -9.39 10.38 -10.49
CA ALA A 188 -10.36 10.75 -11.53
C ALA A 188 -10.61 12.26 -11.58
N LEU A 189 -10.74 12.92 -10.42
CA LEU A 189 -10.95 14.37 -10.32
C LEU A 189 -9.71 15.16 -10.79
N VAL A 190 -8.51 14.76 -10.36
CA VAL A 190 -7.27 15.41 -10.77
C VAL A 190 -7.05 15.23 -12.29
N ALA A 191 -7.45 14.08 -12.85
CA ALA A 191 -7.32 13.78 -14.27
C ALA A 191 -8.21 14.66 -15.14
N HIS A 192 -9.32 15.16 -14.58
CA HIS A 192 -10.22 16.06 -15.29
C HIS A 192 -9.61 17.45 -15.54
N LEU A 193 -8.75 17.95 -14.64
CA LEU A 193 -8.14 19.28 -14.75
C LEU A 193 -7.43 19.51 -16.10
N PRO A 194 -6.52 18.64 -16.58
CA PRO A 194 -5.87 18.83 -17.86
C PRO A 194 -6.82 18.67 -19.05
N VAL A 195 -7.82 17.78 -18.99
CA VAL A 195 -8.86 17.63 -20.03
C VAL A 195 -9.65 18.94 -20.19
N GLN A 196 -10.10 19.53 -19.08
CA GLN A 196 -10.81 20.80 -19.07
C GLN A 196 -9.97 21.94 -19.64
N ARG A 197 -8.66 21.97 -19.33
CA ARG A 197 -7.73 22.97 -19.89
C ARG A 197 -7.60 22.85 -21.41
N ILE A 198 -7.58 21.65 -21.96
CA ILE A 198 -7.49 21.42 -23.41
C ILE A 198 -8.77 21.91 -24.09
N ILE A 199 -9.95 21.55 -23.58
CA ILE A 199 -11.26 21.98 -24.13
C ILE A 199 -11.38 23.51 -24.12
N ASN A 200 -10.90 24.17 -23.06
CA ASN A 200 -10.90 25.62 -22.95
C ASN A 200 -9.94 26.30 -23.94
N ARG A 201 -8.82 25.67 -24.29
CA ARG A 201 -7.79 26.21 -25.20
C ARG A 201 -8.04 25.90 -26.67
N LEU A 202 -8.95 25.01 -27.02
CA LEU A 202 -9.34 24.78 -28.41
C LEU A 202 -9.99 26.05 -28.98
N ASN A 203 -9.40 26.60 -30.05
CA ASN A 203 -9.96 27.69 -30.84
C ASN A 203 -10.87 27.11 -31.94
N TRP A 204 -12.14 26.91 -31.60
CA TRP A 204 -13.14 26.24 -32.45
C TRP A 204 -13.50 27.00 -33.74
N VAL A 205 -13.16 28.29 -33.81
CA VAL A 205 -13.38 29.13 -35.00
C VAL A 205 -12.46 28.68 -36.15
N GLU A 206 -11.27 28.16 -35.85
CA GLU A 206 -10.30 27.73 -36.85
C GLU A 206 -10.69 26.40 -37.51
N THR A 207 -11.39 25.52 -36.77
CA THR A 207 -11.88 24.23 -37.30
C THR A 207 -13.02 24.36 -38.30
N LEU A 208 -13.68 25.52 -38.39
CA LEU A 208 -14.73 25.79 -39.40
C LEU A 208 -14.16 26.31 -40.72
N ASN A 209 -12.92 26.81 -40.75
CA ASN A 209 -12.29 27.38 -41.95
C ASN A 209 -11.49 26.37 -42.80
N ILE A 210 -11.49 25.07 -42.47
CA ILE A 210 -10.74 24.04 -43.21
C ILE A 210 -11.63 23.33 -44.26
N LYS A 211 -12.65 24.01 -44.79
CA LYS A 211 -13.38 23.55 -45.97
C LYS A 211 -13.71 24.73 -46.89
N GLU A 212 -12.67 25.21 -47.57
CA GLU A 212 -12.77 25.65 -48.97
C GLU A 212 -11.65 25.00 -49.77
#